data_AF-A0AAU9TXP3-F1
#
_entry.id   AF-A0AAU9TXP3-F1
#
_cell.length_a   1.000
_cell.length_b   1.000
_cell.length_c   1.000
_cell.angle_alpha   90.00
_cell.angle_beta   90.00
_cell.angle_gamma   90.00
#
_symmetry.space_group_name_H-M   'P 1'
#
loop_
_entity.id
_entity.type
_entity.pdbx_description
1 polymer ?
#
loop_
_entity_poly.entity_id
_entity_poly.type
_entity_poly.pdbx_seq_one_letter_code
_entity_poly.pdbx_strand_id
1 'polypeptide(L)'
;MALQTCRDSLALVLLPGLFITTMPPKRALWSENDLVAAVQAVQCGRLSTYKAAERYKVPRRTIRNHLQTASLKKSLGRKPLLNDEQEAELVSRIMGFAAIGLPVTPLILRRLVFKFCEKNNIKHPFNQQAKVAGKDWFKNFMKRHPDISRRKAQFMNPARAQKLNKFIVDDHFQRLNDVYDKLDLKTHPEKIYNMDEKGCRLTIHHQRTTSKMKKTGKAESTKENRESWYCHACKQDQETAMRMCYKCSKWYHEECVCLSEEDDDDFECPDCS
;
A
#
# COMPACT_ATOMS: atom_id res chain seq x y z
N MET A 1 -57.36 -40.94 6.32
CA MET A 1 -56.88 -40.44 5.01
C MET A 1 -55.90 -39.31 5.31
N ALA A 2 -54.64 -39.50 5.70
CA ALA A 2 -53.56 -40.33 5.15
C ALA A 2 -53.35 -40.09 3.65
N LEU A 3 -52.25 -39.37 3.35
CA LEU A 3 -51.33 -39.36 2.18
C LEU A 3 -50.65 -37.96 2.26
N GLN A 4 -49.48 -37.72 2.87
CA GLN A 4 -48.15 -38.34 2.79
C GLN A 4 -47.76 -38.94 1.44
N THR A 5 -47.00 -38.17 0.66
CA THR A 5 -45.84 -38.61 -0.15
C THR A 5 -44.87 -37.42 -0.21
N CYS A 6 -43.70 -37.46 0.46
CA CYS A 6 -42.41 -38.00 -0.03
C CYS A 6 -42.01 -37.41 -1.38
N ARG A 7 -40.77 -37.01 -1.67
CA ARG A 7 -39.47 -36.95 -1.00
C ARG A 7 -38.62 -36.24 -2.07
N ASP A 8 -37.72 -35.34 -1.69
CA ASP A 8 -36.41 -35.39 -2.34
C ASP A 8 -35.34 -34.99 -1.34
N SER A 9 -34.57 -36.03 -1.05
CA SER A 9 -33.49 -36.09 -0.10
C SER A 9 -32.27 -35.40 -0.68
N LEU A 10 -31.78 -34.36 -0.01
CA LEU A 10 -30.36 -34.09 0.05
C LEU A 10 -29.98 -33.94 1.52
N ALA A 11 -29.77 -35.09 2.17
CA ALA A 11 -29.05 -35.17 3.42
C ALA A 11 -27.59 -34.75 3.15
N LEU A 12 -27.30 -33.47 3.31
CA LEU A 12 -25.94 -32.97 3.41
C LEU A 12 -25.41 -33.32 4.80
N VAL A 13 -24.49 -34.29 4.82
CA VAL A 13 -23.68 -34.67 5.98
C VAL A 13 -23.07 -33.41 6.59
N LEU A 14 -23.47 -33.10 7.82
CA LEU A 14 -22.92 -32.01 8.61
C LEU A 14 -21.52 -32.40 9.10
N LEU A 15 -20.49 -31.94 8.39
CA LEU A 15 -19.16 -31.76 8.97
C LEU A 15 -19.14 -30.44 9.75
N PRO A 16 -18.74 -30.44 11.03
CA PRO A 16 -18.62 -29.21 11.81
C PRO A 16 -17.42 -28.41 11.30
N GLY A 17 -17.68 -27.23 10.70
CA GLY A 17 -16.61 -26.25 10.46
C GLY A 17 -16.57 -25.53 9.12
N LEU A 18 -17.52 -25.78 8.20
CA LEU A 18 -17.59 -25.03 6.93
C LEU A 18 -18.88 -24.22 6.85
N PHE A 19 -18.79 -22.95 7.24
CA PHE A 19 -19.80 -21.95 6.89
C PHE A 19 -19.80 -21.76 5.37
N ILE A 20 -20.63 -22.54 4.66
CA ILE A 20 -20.97 -22.25 3.27
C ILE A 20 -21.84 -21.00 3.30
N THR A 21 -21.21 -19.85 3.10
CA THR A 21 -21.95 -18.60 2.86
C THR A 21 -22.60 -18.72 1.49
N THR A 22 -23.86 -19.13 1.45
CA THR A 22 -24.65 -19.06 0.22
C THR A 22 -24.72 -17.60 -0.23
N MET A 23 -24.39 -17.33 -1.50
CA MET A 23 -24.44 -15.96 -2.01
C MET A 23 -25.85 -15.41 -1.83
N PRO A 24 -26.02 -14.23 -1.21
CA PRO A 24 -27.33 -13.66 -1.00
C PRO A 24 -28.02 -13.40 -2.35
N PRO A 25 -29.35 -13.60 -2.45
CA PRO A 25 -30.07 -13.38 -3.68
C PRO A 25 -29.90 -11.94 -4.16
N LYS A 26 -29.75 -11.75 -5.48
CA LYS A 26 -29.58 -10.42 -6.10
C LYS A 26 -30.80 -9.55 -5.77
N ARG A 27 -30.58 -8.46 -5.04
CA ARG A 27 -31.62 -7.52 -4.62
C ARG A 27 -31.75 -6.34 -5.59
N ALA A 28 -32.95 -5.75 -5.67
CA ALA A 28 -33.27 -4.58 -6.49
C ALA A 28 -32.79 -4.69 -7.95
N LEU A 29 -33.39 -5.64 -8.68
CA LEU A 29 -33.12 -5.90 -10.10
C LEU A 29 -33.71 -4.84 -11.05
N TRP A 30 -34.42 -3.84 -10.54
CA TRP A 30 -35.02 -2.75 -11.31
C TRP A 30 -34.01 -1.62 -11.59
N SER A 31 -34.20 -0.88 -12.69
CA SER A 31 -33.33 0.27 -13.02
C SER A 31 -33.73 1.54 -12.27
N GLU A 32 -32.78 2.44 -12.04
CA GLU A 32 -33.06 3.72 -11.36
C GLU A 32 -34.04 4.58 -12.15
N ASN A 33 -33.97 4.52 -13.49
CA ASN A 33 -34.93 5.19 -14.38
C ASN A 33 -36.36 4.63 -14.22
N ASP A 34 -36.51 3.31 -14.10
CA ASP A 34 -37.82 2.68 -13.88
C ASP A 34 -38.41 3.09 -12.53
N LEU A 35 -37.58 3.24 -11.50
CA LEU A 35 -38.01 3.75 -10.20
C LEU A 35 -38.51 5.19 -10.31
N VAL A 36 -37.72 6.07 -10.94
CA VAL A 36 -38.08 7.49 -11.10
C VAL A 36 -39.40 7.60 -11.86
N ALA A 37 -39.55 6.89 -12.98
CA ALA A 37 -40.76 6.88 -13.78
C ALA A 37 -41.96 6.33 -13.00
N ALA A 38 -41.78 5.24 -12.23
CA ALA A 38 -42.83 4.67 -11.39
C ALA A 38 -43.30 5.63 -10.29
N VAL A 39 -42.38 6.31 -9.61
CA VAL A 39 -42.69 7.28 -8.55
C VAL A 39 -43.40 8.50 -9.13
N GLN A 40 -42.90 9.06 -10.23
CA GLN A 40 -43.51 10.21 -10.90
C GLN A 40 -44.93 9.88 -11.40
N ALA A 41 -45.13 8.70 -12.00
CA ALA A 41 -46.45 8.30 -12.50
C ALA A 41 -47.50 8.17 -11.37
N VAL A 42 -47.06 7.80 -10.16
CA VAL A 42 -47.92 7.76 -8.98
C VAL A 42 -48.15 9.15 -8.39
N GLN A 43 -47.12 10.02 -8.34
CA GLN A 43 -47.24 11.40 -7.87
C GLN A 43 -48.17 12.25 -8.76
N CYS A 44 -48.11 12.08 -10.08
CA CYS A 44 -48.99 12.76 -11.03
C CYS A 44 -50.41 12.16 -11.08
N GLY A 45 -50.74 11.17 -10.24
CA GLY A 45 -52.06 10.53 -10.21
C GLY A 45 -52.40 9.67 -11.44
N ARG A 46 -51.46 9.47 -12.39
CA ARG A 46 -51.71 8.72 -13.62
C ARG A 46 -51.84 7.21 -13.40
N LEU A 47 -51.12 6.67 -12.41
CA LEU A 47 -51.11 5.25 -12.08
C LEU A 47 -51.25 5.04 -10.57
N SER A 48 -51.97 3.99 -10.18
CA SER A 48 -51.96 3.54 -8.78
C SER A 48 -50.63 2.84 -8.47
N THR A 49 -50.26 2.77 -7.19
CA THR A 49 -49.04 2.05 -6.75
C THR A 49 -49.00 0.60 -7.23
N TYR A 50 -50.16 -0.04 -7.44
CA TYR A 50 -50.24 -1.39 -8.00
C TYR A 50 -49.85 -1.43 -9.47
N LYS A 51 -50.53 -0.62 -10.28
CA LYS A 51 -50.32 -0.59 -11.73
C LYS A 51 -48.91 -0.11 -12.07
N ALA A 52 -48.34 0.79 -11.27
CA ALA A 52 -46.95 1.19 -11.39
C ALA A 52 -45.98 0.04 -11.11
N ALA A 53 -46.24 -0.80 -10.10
CA ALA A 53 -45.38 -1.93 -9.78
C ALA A 53 -45.35 -3.00 -10.88
N GLU A 54 -46.50 -3.27 -11.49
CA GLU A 54 -46.63 -4.20 -12.62
C GLU A 54 -45.94 -3.66 -13.88
N ARG A 55 -46.19 -2.39 -14.22
CA ARG A 55 -45.67 -1.76 -15.44
C ARG A 55 -44.15 -1.58 -15.42
N TYR A 56 -43.61 -1.10 -14.30
CA TYR A 56 -42.18 -0.77 -14.17
C TYR A 56 -41.36 -1.88 -13.49
N LYS A 57 -41.99 -3.01 -13.13
CA LYS A 57 -41.35 -4.15 -12.42
C LYS A 57 -40.62 -3.74 -11.13
N VAL A 58 -41.06 -2.64 -10.50
CA VAL A 58 -40.55 -2.17 -9.20
C VAL A 58 -41.51 -2.65 -8.10
N PRO A 59 -41.03 -3.32 -7.04
CA PRO A 59 -41.90 -3.78 -5.96
C PRO A 59 -42.72 -2.65 -5.34
N ARG A 60 -44.01 -2.92 -5.09
CA ARG A 60 -44.98 -1.96 -4.54
C ARG A 60 -44.50 -1.26 -3.26
N ARG A 61 -43.84 -2.02 -2.38
CA ARG A 61 -43.29 -1.50 -1.11
C ARG A 61 -42.14 -0.53 -1.35
N THR A 62 -41.33 -0.77 -2.37
CA THR A 62 -40.24 0.13 -2.77
C THR A 62 -40.81 1.47 -3.22
N ILE A 63 -41.79 1.47 -4.13
CA ILE A 63 -42.45 2.71 -4.61
C ILE A 63 -43.02 3.50 -3.43
N ARG A 64 -43.74 2.84 -2.51
CA ARG A 64 -44.31 3.49 -1.32
C ARG A 64 -43.24 4.10 -0.42
N ASN A 65 -42.13 3.41 -0.17
CA ASN A 65 -41.03 3.93 0.65
C ASN A 65 -40.40 5.17 0.01
N HIS A 66 -40.22 5.17 -1.32
CA HIS A 66 -39.65 6.32 -2.04
C HIS A 66 -40.60 7.51 -2.07
N LEU A 67 -41.92 7.30 -2.13
CA LEU A 67 -42.93 8.35 -1.96
C LEU A 67 -42.87 9.00 -0.56
N GLN A 68 -42.63 8.20 0.49
CA GLN A 68 -42.50 8.71 1.87
C GLN A 68 -41.15 9.39 2.12
N THR A 69 -40.07 8.87 1.53
CA THR A 69 -38.70 9.35 1.79
C THR A 69 -38.29 10.48 0.82
N ALA A 70 -39.06 10.72 -0.24
CA ALA A 70 -38.79 11.65 -1.36
C ALA A 70 -37.44 11.44 -2.10
N SER A 71 -36.63 10.45 -1.70
CA SER A 71 -35.40 10.08 -2.38
C SER A 71 -35.73 9.30 -3.64
N LEU A 72 -35.16 9.69 -4.77
CA LEU A 72 -35.28 8.96 -6.04
C LEU A 72 -34.05 8.11 -6.36
N LYS A 73 -33.02 8.16 -5.50
CA LYS A 73 -31.76 7.45 -5.74
C LYS A 73 -31.88 5.98 -5.35
N LYS A 74 -31.39 5.09 -6.22
CA LYS A 74 -31.26 3.65 -5.95
C LYS A 74 -30.07 3.40 -5.03
N SER A 75 -30.29 3.52 -3.72
CA SER A 75 -29.27 3.20 -2.71
C SER A 75 -29.61 1.92 -1.96
N LEU A 76 -28.77 0.90 -2.08
CA LEU A 76 -28.83 -0.31 -1.27
C LEU A 76 -27.84 -0.24 -0.11
N GLY A 77 -28.29 -0.62 1.08
CA GLY A 77 -27.44 -0.73 2.27
C GLY A 77 -27.45 0.52 3.15
N ARG A 78 -26.48 0.58 4.06
CA ARG A 78 -26.35 1.67 5.04
C ARG A 78 -25.94 2.95 4.33
N LYS A 79 -26.59 4.07 4.69
CA LYS A 79 -26.20 5.40 4.22
C LYS A 79 -24.72 5.69 4.54
N PRO A 80 -24.02 6.47 3.70
CA PRO A 80 -22.67 6.91 4.01
C PRO A 80 -22.64 7.64 5.35
N LEU A 81 -21.49 7.54 6.04
CA LEU A 81 -21.30 8.17 7.35
C LEU A 81 -21.13 9.69 7.23
N LEU A 82 -20.47 10.12 6.16
CA LEU A 82 -20.21 11.52 5.84
C LEU A 82 -21.27 12.00 4.84
N ASN A 83 -21.62 13.29 4.91
CA ASN A 83 -22.48 13.92 3.92
C ASN A 83 -21.74 14.10 2.59
N ASP A 84 -22.50 14.26 1.50
CA ASP A 84 -21.93 14.42 0.16
C ASP A 84 -20.97 15.63 0.08
N GLU A 85 -21.30 16.75 0.74
CA GLU A 85 -20.43 17.94 0.84
C GLU A 85 -19.11 17.66 1.57
N GLN A 86 -19.18 16.94 2.69
CA GLN A 86 -17.99 16.58 3.48
C GLN A 86 -17.09 15.59 2.74
N GLU A 87 -17.69 14.65 1.99
CA GLU A 87 -16.92 13.76 1.13
C GLU A 87 -16.23 14.53 0.00
N ALA A 88 -16.91 15.51 -0.61
CA ALA A 88 -16.32 16.35 -1.67
C ALA A 88 -15.13 17.19 -1.16
N GLU A 89 -15.26 17.80 0.02
CA GLU A 89 -14.15 18.54 0.65
C GLU A 89 -12.95 17.60 0.92
N LEU A 90 -13.21 16.39 1.42
CA LEU A 90 -12.18 15.39 1.68
C LEU A 90 -11.46 14.99 0.39
N VAL A 91 -12.20 14.80 -0.71
CA VAL A 91 -11.65 14.50 -2.05
C VAL A 91 -10.75 15.63 -2.54
N SER A 92 -11.23 16.87 -2.47
CA SER A 92 -10.44 18.06 -2.85
C SER A 92 -9.14 18.14 -2.08
N ARG A 93 -9.18 17.83 -0.77
CA ARG A 93 -7.98 17.85 0.07
C ARG A 93 -6.99 16.74 -0.27
N ILE A 94 -7.47 15.55 -0.62
CA ILE A 94 -6.62 14.45 -1.11
C ILE A 94 -5.94 14.85 -2.42
N MET A 95 -6.67 15.48 -3.34
CA MET A 95 -6.10 15.97 -4.60
C MET A 95 -5.04 17.05 -4.37
N GLY A 96 -5.27 17.98 -3.44
CA GLY A 96 -4.27 18.99 -3.05
C GLY A 96 -2.98 18.36 -2.52
N PHE A 97 -3.08 17.35 -1.65
CA PHE A 97 -1.90 16.62 -1.17
C PHE A 97 -1.18 15.87 -2.30
N ALA A 98 -1.92 15.29 -3.23
CA ALA A 98 -1.35 14.63 -4.39
C ALA A 98 -0.59 15.60 -5.31
N ALA A 99 -1.09 16.83 -5.50
CA ALA A 99 -0.43 17.86 -6.29
C ALA A 99 0.92 18.30 -5.71
N ILE A 100 1.05 18.30 -4.38
CA ILE A 100 2.31 18.61 -3.67
C ILE A 100 3.27 17.39 -3.66
N GLY A 101 2.84 16.24 -4.18
CA GLY A 101 3.63 15.01 -4.19
C GLY A 101 3.63 14.27 -2.85
N LEU A 102 2.68 14.56 -1.95
CA LEU A 102 2.52 13.89 -0.67
C LEU A 102 1.35 12.90 -0.73
N PRO A 103 1.60 11.60 -1.02
CA PRO A 103 0.52 10.63 -1.15
C PRO A 103 -0.11 10.33 0.22
N VAL A 104 -1.43 10.48 0.30
CA VAL A 104 -2.20 10.09 1.49
C VAL A 104 -2.37 8.57 1.50
N THR A 105 -1.75 7.90 2.48
CA THR A 105 -1.92 6.44 2.62
C THR A 105 -3.32 6.09 3.15
N PRO A 106 -3.87 4.91 2.80
CA PRO A 106 -5.19 4.49 3.29
C PRO A 106 -5.31 4.47 4.82
N LEU A 107 -4.21 4.16 5.53
CA LEU A 107 -4.19 4.16 6.99
C LEU A 107 -4.32 5.57 7.55
N ILE A 108 -3.57 6.53 6.99
CA ILE A 108 -3.64 7.94 7.39
C ILE A 108 -5.04 8.46 7.14
N LEU A 109 -5.61 8.23 5.94
CA LEU A 109 -6.96 8.70 5.62
C LEU A 109 -7.99 8.17 6.63
N ARG A 110 -7.95 6.87 6.95
CA ARG A 110 -8.88 6.26 7.89
C ARG A 110 -8.72 6.77 9.32
N ARG A 111 -7.51 7.16 9.74
CA ARG A 111 -7.28 7.81 11.03
C ARG A 111 -7.79 9.25 11.05
N LEU A 112 -7.58 10.00 9.97
CA LEU A 112 -8.07 11.36 9.82
C LEU A 112 -9.60 11.40 9.87
N VAL A 113 -10.25 10.48 9.17
CA VAL A 113 -11.71 10.36 9.16
C VAL A 113 -12.25 10.02 10.56
N PHE A 114 -11.59 9.11 11.29
CA PHE A 114 -11.95 8.82 12.68
C PHE A 114 -11.89 10.08 13.54
N LYS A 115 -10.77 10.82 13.48
CA LYS A 115 -10.62 12.09 14.22
C LYS A 115 -11.65 13.14 13.82
N PHE A 116 -11.98 13.23 12.54
CA PHE A 116 -13.00 14.15 12.04
C PHE A 116 -14.38 13.83 12.62
N CYS A 117 -14.74 12.54 12.67
CA CYS A 117 -16.04 12.14 13.20
C CYS A 117 -16.14 12.39 14.71
N GLU A 118 -15.08 12.13 15.48
CA GLU A 118 -15.01 12.45 16.92
C GLU A 118 -15.13 13.97 17.16
N LYS A 119 -14.40 14.80 16.38
CA LYS A 119 -14.45 16.26 16.52
C LYS A 119 -15.83 16.85 16.19
N ASN A 120 -16.51 16.30 15.20
CA ASN A 120 -17.83 16.78 14.75
C ASN A 120 -18.99 16.05 15.43
N ASN A 121 -18.73 15.24 16.46
CA ASN A 121 -19.73 14.45 17.19
C ASN A 121 -20.62 13.56 16.29
N ILE A 122 -20.06 13.03 15.20
CA ILE A 122 -20.76 12.15 14.27
C ILE A 122 -20.75 10.74 14.83
N LYS A 123 -21.94 10.19 15.14
CA LYS A 123 -22.09 8.82 15.65
C LYS A 123 -21.55 7.80 14.63
N HIS A 124 -20.50 7.06 15.01
CA HIS A 124 -19.89 6.06 14.13
C HIS A 124 -19.70 4.69 14.79
N PRO A 125 -19.82 3.58 14.02
CA PRO A 125 -19.59 2.22 14.51
C PRO A 125 -18.10 1.81 14.48
N PHE A 126 -17.17 2.77 14.45
CA PHE A 126 -15.74 2.47 14.34
C PHE A 126 -15.15 1.93 15.64
N ASN A 127 -14.07 1.15 15.52
CA ASN A 127 -13.38 0.59 16.67
C ASN A 127 -12.63 1.70 17.43
N GLN A 128 -13.09 2.01 18.64
CA GLN A 128 -12.53 3.04 19.51
C GLN A 128 -11.12 2.71 20.02
N GLN A 129 -10.77 1.42 20.17
CA GLN A 129 -9.43 1.01 20.62
C GLN A 129 -8.38 1.31 19.55
N ALA A 130 -8.69 1.00 18.29
CA ALA A 130 -7.77 1.21 17.18
C ALA A 130 -7.71 2.68 16.72
N LYS A 131 -8.75 3.49 17.01
CA LYS A 131 -8.88 4.89 16.54
C LYS A 131 -8.73 5.03 15.01
N VAL A 132 -9.28 4.05 14.27
CA VAL A 132 -9.22 3.99 12.80
C VAL A 132 -10.61 3.69 12.24
N ALA A 133 -11.03 4.42 11.21
CA ALA A 133 -12.26 4.12 10.46
C ALA A 133 -12.21 2.70 9.86
N GLY A 134 -13.33 2.04 9.58
CA GLY A 134 -13.36 0.65 9.07
C GLY A 134 -12.71 0.44 7.68
N LYS A 135 -12.28 -0.79 7.37
CA LYS A 135 -11.74 -1.14 6.04
C LYS A 135 -12.81 -1.00 4.96
N ASP A 136 -14.04 -1.41 5.26
CA ASP A 136 -15.15 -1.38 4.28
C ASP A 136 -15.68 0.03 4.04
N TRP A 137 -15.57 0.93 5.04
CA TRP A 137 -15.83 2.35 4.82
C TRP A 137 -14.90 2.90 3.74
N PHE A 138 -13.59 2.63 3.84
CA PHE A 138 -12.61 3.10 2.85
C PHE A 138 -12.88 2.51 1.45
N LYS A 139 -13.20 1.21 1.36
CA LYS A 139 -13.57 0.59 0.07
C LYS A 139 -14.79 1.26 -0.56
N ASN A 140 -15.84 1.52 0.24
CA ASN A 140 -17.06 2.16 -0.25
C ASN A 140 -16.83 3.62 -0.64
N PHE A 141 -15.99 4.35 0.11
CA PHE A 141 -15.57 5.70 -0.23
C PHE A 141 -14.86 5.74 -1.60
N MET A 142 -13.85 4.88 -1.80
CA MET A 142 -13.15 4.77 -3.10
C MET A 142 -14.08 4.35 -4.25
N LYS A 143 -15.14 3.57 -3.98
CA LYS A 143 -16.12 3.16 -5.00
C LYS A 143 -17.04 4.33 -5.40
N ARG A 144 -17.34 5.25 -4.48
CA ARG A 144 -18.16 6.44 -4.77
C ARG A 144 -17.40 7.51 -5.54
N HIS A 145 -16.08 7.60 -5.33
CA HIS A 145 -15.21 8.63 -5.92
C HIS A 145 -14.17 8.00 -6.85
N PRO A 146 -14.52 7.65 -8.09
CA PRO A 146 -13.60 7.01 -9.05
C PRO A 146 -12.46 7.96 -9.50
N ASP A 147 -12.60 9.26 -9.28
CA ASP A 147 -11.59 10.28 -9.61
C ASP A 147 -10.29 10.07 -8.83
N ILE A 148 -10.37 9.40 -7.66
CA ILE A 148 -9.20 9.04 -6.86
C ILE A 148 -8.88 7.57 -7.08
N SER A 149 -7.65 7.31 -7.54
CA SER A 149 -7.14 5.95 -7.67
C SER A 149 -5.93 5.71 -6.76
N ARG A 150 -5.80 4.47 -6.27
CA ARG A 150 -4.66 4.07 -5.47
C ARG A 150 -3.49 3.75 -6.39
N ARG A 151 -2.47 4.61 -6.41
CA ARG A 151 -1.20 4.34 -7.10
C ARG A 151 -0.12 3.92 -6.11
N LYS A 152 0.77 3.03 -6.56
CA LYS A 152 2.01 2.75 -5.84
C LYS A 152 3.00 3.84 -6.19
N ALA A 153 3.58 4.48 -5.19
CA ALA A 153 4.70 5.40 -5.41
C ALA A 153 5.86 4.59 -6.02
N GLN A 154 6.50 5.14 -7.05
CA GLN A 154 7.74 4.58 -7.56
C GLN A 154 8.88 5.08 -6.70
N PHE A 155 9.73 4.17 -6.24
CA PHE A 155 10.94 4.54 -5.51
C PHE A 155 11.93 5.15 -6.50
N MET A 156 12.21 6.44 -6.34
CA MET A 156 13.28 7.11 -7.04
C MET A 156 14.57 6.95 -6.22
N ASN A 157 15.71 6.73 -6.88
CA ASN A 157 17.01 6.76 -6.20
C ASN A 157 17.19 8.15 -5.55
N PRO A 158 17.57 8.25 -4.26
CA PRO A 158 17.78 9.52 -3.57
C PRO A 158 18.70 10.48 -4.33
N ALA A 159 19.76 9.98 -4.96
CA ALA A 159 20.68 10.80 -5.75
C ALA A 159 19.99 11.41 -6.99
N ARG A 160 19.04 10.69 -7.60
CA ARG A 160 18.21 11.22 -8.69
C ARG A 160 17.22 12.26 -8.18
N ALA A 161 16.59 12.01 -7.02
CA ALA A 161 15.64 12.95 -6.42
C ALA A 161 16.31 14.29 -6.08
N GLN A 162 17.54 14.27 -5.54
CA GLN A 162 18.30 15.50 -5.23
C GLN A 162 18.63 16.33 -6.48
N LYS A 163 18.87 15.69 -7.62
CA LYS A 163 19.17 16.36 -8.89
C LYS A 163 17.92 16.79 -9.67
N LEU A 164 16.72 16.42 -9.22
CA LEU A 164 15.44 16.77 -9.86
C LEU A 164 14.99 18.19 -9.47
N ASN A 165 15.89 19.16 -9.53
CA ASN A 165 15.59 20.55 -9.22
C ASN A 165 15.26 21.29 -10.53
N LYS A 166 14.25 22.18 -10.51
CA LYS A 166 13.74 22.85 -11.72
C LYS A 166 14.88 23.50 -12.53
N PHE A 167 15.75 24.25 -11.86
CA PHE A 167 16.89 24.92 -12.50
C PHE A 167 17.86 23.96 -13.19
N ILE A 168 18.18 22.83 -12.54
CA ILE A 168 19.14 21.84 -13.07
C ILE A 168 18.52 21.13 -14.29
N VAL A 169 17.25 20.78 -14.19
CA VAL A 169 16.51 20.11 -15.26
C VAL A 169 16.34 21.04 -16.45
N ASP A 170 15.92 22.29 -16.22
CA ASP A 170 15.73 23.30 -17.26
C ASP A 170 17.07 23.61 -17.98
N ASP A 171 18.16 23.84 -17.25
CA ASP A 171 19.50 24.07 -17.83
C ASP A 171 19.99 22.87 -18.65
N HIS A 172 19.77 21.63 -18.17
CA HIS A 172 20.13 20.42 -18.91
C HIS A 172 19.38 20.31 -20.23
N PHE A 173 18.05 20.48 -20.21
CA PHE A 173 17.23 20.38 -21.43
C PHE A 173 17.44 21.56 -22.39
N GLN A 174 17.79 22.73 -21.87
CA GLN A 174 18.18 23.87 -22.69
C GLN A 174 19.46 23.56 -23.47
N ARG A 175 20.53 23.11 -22.78
CA ARG A 175 21.78 22.71 -23.43
C ARG A 175 21.60 21.54 -24.40
N LEU A 176 20.73 20.60 -24.05
CA LEU A 176 20.39 19.48 -24.94
C LEU A 176 19.72 19.98 -26.22
N ASN A 177 18.74 20.88 -26.10
CA ASN A 177 18.08 21.49 -27.26
C ASN A 177 19.08 22.26 -28.14
N ASP A 178 20.02 22.99 -27.56
CA ASP A 178 21.05 23.70 -28.33
C ASP A 178 21.90 22.73 -29.18
N VAL A 179 22.23 21.56 -28.64
CA VAL A 179 22.97 20.52 -29.39
C VAL A 179 22.08 19.91 -30.49
N TYR A 180 20.80 19.67 -30.19
CA TYR A 180 19.84 19.15 -31.16
C TYR A 180 19.64 20.10 -32.34
N ASP A 181 19.59 21.41 -32.08
CA ASP A 181 19.45 22.44 -33.10
C ASP A 181 20.73 22.61 -33.92
N LYS A 182 21.90 22.60 -33.28
CA LYS A 182 23.19 22.70 -33.99
C LYS A 182 23.47 21.54 -34.95
N LEU A 183 23.03 20.35 -34.60
CA LEU A 183 23.28 19.12 -35.36
C LEU A 183 22.09 18.67 -36.22
N ASP A 184 21.01 19.47 -36.25
CA ASP A 184 19.74 19.16 -36.91
C ASP A 184 19.22 17.74 -36.59
N LEU A 185 19.23 17.39 -35.30
CA LEU A 185 18.83 16.06 -34.83
C LEU A 185 17.32 15.97 -34.54
N LYS A 186 16.60 17.10 -34.49
CA LYS A 186 15.15 17.13 -34.23
C LYS A 186 14.34 16.43 -35.32
N THR A 187 14.80 16.53 -36.56
CA THR A 187 14.18 15.95 -37.76
C THR A 187 14.71 14.55 -38.08
N HIS A 188 15.84 14.16 -37.48
CA HIS A 188 16.61 12.95 -37.79
C HIS A 188 16.80 12.04 -36.56
N PRO A 189 15.72 11.39 -36.05
CA PRO A 189 15.81 10.52 -34.89
C PRO A 189 16.68 9.27 -35.11
N GLU A 190 16.91 8.86 -36.36
CA GLU A 190 17.76 7.73 -36.74
C GLU A 190 19.24 7.91 -36.34
N LYS A 191 19.66 9.15 -36.06
CA LYS A 191 21.02 9.49 -35.64
C LYS A 191 21.21 9.51 -34.12
N ILE A 192 20.14 9.26 -33.34
CA ILE A 192 20.17 9.30 -31.88
C ILE A 192 20.27 7.86 -31.34
N TYR A 193 21.45 7.51 -30.84
CA TYR A 193 21.71 6.19 -30.27
C TYR A 193 21.65 6.24 -28.75
N ASN A 194 20.82 5.39 -28.14
CA ASN A 194 20.83 5.19 -26.70
C ASN A 194 21.88 4.13 -26.34
N MET A 195 22.97 4.56 -25.69
CA MET A 195 24.03 3.66 -25.18
C MET A 195 23.96 3.61 -23.65
N ASP A 196 23.05 2.78 -23.12
CA ASP A 196 22.92 2.54 -21.68
C ASP A 196 23.15 1.06 -21.37
N GLU A 197 23.83 0.79 -20.26
CA GLU A 197 24.13 -0.57 -19.81
C GLU A 197 22.86 -1.20 -19.21
N LYS A 198 22.39 -2.30 -19.80
CA LYS A 198 21.29 -3.08 -19.22
C LYS A 198 21.87 -4.29 -18.49
N GLY A 199 21.61 -4.36 -17.18
CA GLY A 199 21.88 -5.56 -16.40
C GLY A 199 20.96 -6.72 -16.81
N CYS A 200 21.41 -7.55 -17.74
CA CYS A 200 20.72 -8.78 -18.13
C CYS A 200 21.07 -9.89 -17.14
N ARG A 201 20.26 -10.03 -16.08
CA ARG A 201 20.41 -11.15 -15.15
C ARG A 201 19.93 -12.45 -15.83
N LEU A 202 20.86 -13.36 -16.09
CA LEU A 202 20.59 -14.65 -16.76
C LEU A 202 19.86 -15.68 -15.87
N THR A 203 19.67 -15.39 -14.57
CA THR A 203 19.01 -16.31 -13.63
C THR A 203 17.53 -15.99 -13.46
N ILE A 204 16.69 -17.02 -13.62
CA ILE A 204 15.24 -16.96 -13.40
C ILE A 204 14.98 -16.78 -11.89
N HIS A 205 14.01 -15.94 -11.56
CA HIS A 205 13.67 -15.45 -10.22
C HIS A 205 13.09 -16.55 -9.30
N HIS A 206 13.87 -17.58 -8.97
CA HIS A 206 13.64 -18.43 -7.80
C HIS A 206 14.83 -18.24 -6.88
N GLN A 207 14.83 -17.10 -6.18
CA GLN A 207 15.61 -17.01 -4.95
C GLN A 207 15.14 -18.15 -4.04
N ARG A 208 16.01 -19.12 -3.76
CA ARG A 208 15.76 -20.12 -2.72
C ARG A 208 15.52 -19.32 -1.43
N THR A 209 14.28 -19.35 -0.96
CA THR A 209 13.93 -18.79 0.34
C THR A 209 14.61 -19.65 1.39
N THR A 210 15.74 -19.17 1.93
CA THR A 210 16.32 -19.76 3.12
C THR A 210 15.50 -19.30 4.31
N SER A 211 14.95 -20.25 5.06
CA SER A 211 14.26 -19.98 6.31
C SER A 211 15.27 -19.38 7.29
N LYS A 212 15.22 -18.05 7.50
CA LYS A 212 15.96 -17.40 8.59
C LYS A 212 15.08 -17.33 9.82
N MET A 213 15.68 -17.60 10.98
CA MET A 213 15.01 -17.46 12.27
C MET A 213 14.53 -16.02 12.45
N LYS A 214 13.28 -15.86 12.87
CA LYS A 214 12.63 -14.55 13.07
C LYS A 214 13.32 -13.83 14.23
N LYS A 215 14.24 -12.90 13.95
CA LYS A 215 14.78 -12.00 14.98
C LYS A 215 13.63 -11.13 15.51
N THR A 216 13.16 -11.41 16.71
CA THR A 216 12.33 -10.50 17.51
C THR A 216 13.24 -9.45 18.11
N GLY A 217 13.48 -8.38 17.35
CA GLY A 217 14.28 -7.25 17.79
C GLY A 217 14.21 -6.12 16.78
N LYS A 218 13.90 -4.93 17.27
CA LYS A 218 13.85 -3.67 16.50
C LYS A 218 15.22 -3.49 15.84
N ALA A 219 15.25 -3.25 14.52
CA ALA A 219 16.49 -3.03 13.79
C ALA A 219 17.11 -1.69 14.22
N GLU A 220 18.03 -1.77 15.17
CA GLU A 220 19.03 -0.75 15.43
C GLU A 220 20.27 -1.16 14.62
N SER A 221 20.77 -0.26 13.78
CA SER A 221 21.91 -0.52 12.93
C SER A 221 23.20 -0.47 13.76
N THR A 222 23.45 -1.51 14.54
CA THR A 222 24.78 -1.78 15.07
C THR A 222 25.58 -2.45 13.95
N LYS A 223 26.60 -1.74 13.46
CA LYS A 223 27.69 -2.38 12.72
C LYS A 223 28.26 -3.44 13.66
N GLU A 224 28.03 -4.71 13.36
CA GLU A 224 28.79 -5.80 13.98
C GLU A 224 30.25 -5.56 13.62
N ASN A 225 31.00 -5.00 14.56
CA ASN A 225 32.45 -5.05 14.57
C ASN A 225 32.79 -6.54 14.72
N ARG A 226 33.01 -7.24 13.61
CA ARG A 226 33.69 -8.53 13.68
C ARG A 226 35.08 -8.20 14.18
N GLU A 227 35.38 -8.56 15.43
CA GLU A 227 36.74 -8.61 15.94
C GLU A 227 37.51 -9.58 15.04
N SER A 228 38.15 -9.03 14.01
CA SER A 228 39.09 -9.73 13.15
C SER A 228 40.43 -9.75 13.87
N TRP A 229 40.90 -10.94 14.21
CA TRP A 229 42.23 -11.21 14.77
C TRP A 229 43.30 -11.00 13.68
N TYR A 230 43.52 -9.73 13.32
CA TYR A 230 44.38 -9.30 12.23
C TYR A 230 45.81 -9.05 12.73
N CYS A 231 46.76 -9.85 12.26
CA CYS A 231 48.17 -9.65 12.57
C CYS A 231 48.79 -8.59 11.66
N HIS A 232 49.35 -7.54 12.26
CA HIS A 232 49.93 -6.42 11.51
C HIS A 232 51.34 -6.73 10.93
N ALA A 233 52.01 -7.78 11.39
CA ALA A 233 53.29 -8.23 10.83
C ALA A 233 53.10 -9.05 9.55
N CYS A 234 52.27 -10.09 9.59
CA CYS A 234 52.08 -10.99 8.43
C CYS A 234 50.89 -10.61 7.53
N LYS A 235 50.04 -9.65 7.96
CA LYS A 235 48.84 -9.18 7.25
C LYS A 235 47.81 -10.28 6.97
N GLN A 236 47.70 -11.24 7.89
CA GLN A 236 46.76 -12.35 7.79
C GLN A 236 45.80 -12.34 8.99
N ASP A 237 44.56 -12.73 8.73
CA ASP A 237 43.53 -12.99 9.74
C ASP A 237 43.58 -14.47 10.11
N GLN A 238 44.37 -14.80 11.13
CA GLN A 238 44.48 -16.17 11.65
C GLN A 238 44.44 -16.14 13.18
N GLU A 239 43.63 -17.02 13.76
CA GLU A 239 43.43 -17.15 15.20
C GLU A 239 44.50 -18.09 15.79
N THR A 240 45.73 -17.61 15.86
CA THR A 240 46.86 -18.25 16.55
C THR A 240 47.23 -17.43 17.79
N ALA A 241 48.24 -17.84 18.58
CA ALA A 241 48.67 -17.08 19.76
C ALA A 241 49.04 -15.64 19.35
N MET A 242 48.29 -14.65 19.85
CA MET A 242 48.47 -13.23 19.52
C MET A 242 48.77 -12.42 20.77
N ARG A 243 49.73 -11.50 20.63
CA ARG A 243 50.04 -10.50 21.64
C ARG A 243 49.69 -9.11 21.15
N MET A 244 49.09 -8.30 22.02
CA MET A 244 48.77 -6.91 21.74
C MET A 244 49.92 -6.01 22.19
N CYS A 245 50.33 -5.08 21.33
CA CYS A 245 51.32 -4.08 21.72
C CYS A 245 50.73 -3.06 22.69
N TYR A 246 51.41 -2.78 23.81
CA TYR A 246 50.90 -1.85 24.82
C TYR A 246 50.85 -0.39 24.34
N LYS A 247 51.71 0.02 23.39
CA LYS A 247 51.75 1.40 22.86
C LYS A 247 50.69 1.69 21.80
N CYS A 248 50.48 0.78 20.84
CA CYS A 248 49.61 1.04 19.68
C CYS A 248 48.33 0.19 19.64
N SER A 249 48.16 -0.72 20.60
CA SER A 249 47.01 -1.63 20.70
C SER A 249 46.75 -2.46 19.43
N LYS A 250 47.77 -2.64 18.59
CA LYS A 250 47.76 -3.54 17.43
C LYS A 250 48.12 -4.95 17.87
N TRP A 251 47.51 -5.93 17.22
CA TRP A 251 47.73 -7.35 17.47
C TRP A 251 48.75 -7.93 16.49
N TYR A 252 49.60 -8.82 17.01
CA TYR A 252 50.65 -9.53 16.28
C TYR A 252 50.65 -10.99 16.74
N HIS A 253 50.97 -11.92 15.84
CA HIS A 253 51.22 -13.32 16.23
C HIS A 253 52.53 -13.40 17.01
N GLU A 254 52.58 -14.18 18.09
CA GLU A 254 53.78 -14.35 18.91
C GLU A 254 54.97 -14.85 18.06
N GLU A 255 54.72 -15.82 17.17
CA GLU A 255 55.71 -16.31 16.19
C GLU A 255 56.22 -15.21 15.23
N CYS A 256 55.37 -14.25 14.85
CA CYS A 256 55.75 -13.16 13.94
C CYS A 256 56.62 -12.09 14.61
N VAL A 257 56.63 -12.05 15.95
CA VAL A 257 57.43 -11.10 16.75
C VAL A 257 58.47 -11.81 17.60
N CYS A 258 58.72 -13.10 17.34
CA CYS A 258 59.69 -13.96 18.02
C CYS A 258 59.49 -14.06 19.54
N LEU A 259 58.24 -14.04 20.01
CA LEU A 259 57.88 -14.29 21.41
C LEU A 259 57.52 -15.76 21.62
N SER A 260 57.84 -16.27 22.80
CA SER A 260 57.45 -17.60 23.26
C SER A 260 56.37 -17.52 24.35
N GLU A 261 55.69 -18.65 24.62
CA GLU A 261 54.68 -18.74 25.68
C GLU A 261 55.25 -18.46 27.09
N GLU A 262 56.58 -18.43 27.25
CA GLU A 262 57.27 -18.14 28.52
C GLU A 262 57.56 -16.64 28.72
N ASP A 263 57.32 -15.81 27.69
CA ASP A 263 57.55 -14.36 27.73
C ASP A 263 56.28 -13.62 28.16
N ASP A 264 56.09 -13.41 29.47
CA ASP A 264 54.92 -12.73 30.04
C ASP A 264 55.05 -11.19 30.12
N ASP A 265 56.13 -10.60 29.58
CA ASP A 265 56.39 -9.16 29.67
C ASP A 265 55.54 -8.31 28.69
N ASP A 266 55.40 -7.02 29.01
CA ASP A 266 54.69 -6.04 28.18
C ASP A 266 55.35 -5.91 26.79
N PHE A 267 54.61 -6.29 25.74
CA PHE A 267 55.14 -6.32 24.37
C PHE A 267 55.10 -4.94 23.68
N GLU A 268 56.26 -4.48 23.20
CA GLU A 268 56.38 -3.34 22.30
C GLU A 268 56.67 -3.80 20.86
N CYS A 269 55.85 -3.37 19.89
CA CYS A 269 56.07 -3.79 18.50
C CYS A 269 57.24 -3.03 17.84
N PRO A 270 57.89 -3.61 16.81
CA PRO A 270 59.00 -2.96 16.10
C PRO A 270 58.65 -1.60 15.46
N ASP A 271 57.38 -1.38 15.11
CA ASP A 271 56.90 -0.09 14.59
C ASP A 271 56.81 1.01 15.67
N CYS A 272 56.91 0.65 16.95
CA CYS A 272 56.79 1.56 18.10
C CYS A 272 58.10 1.72 18.90
N SER A 273 59.08 0.84 18.67
CA SER A 273 60.46 0.94 19.19
C SER A 273 61.28 2.00 18.47
#